data_AF-A0A2G6C2G4-F1
#
_entry.id   AF-A0A2G6C2G4-F1
#
_cell.length_a   1.000
_cell.length_b   1.000
_cell.length_c   1.000
_cell.angle_alpha   90.00
_cell.angle_beta   90.00
_cell.angle_gamma   90.00
#
_symmetry.space_group_name_H-M   'P 1'
#
loop_
_entity.id
_entity.type
_entity.pdbx_description
1 polymer ?
#
loop_
_entity_poly.entity_id
_entity_poly.type
_entity_poly.pdbx_seq_one_letter_code
_entity_poly.pdbx_strand_id
1 'polypeptide(L)'
;MNTPFWHVLSRVLHGLHFGAVGGLVFMIVAATVVSAVSPLLRARGQAYGHSEFAGTSLWNQAVPKATDLAGNSPAQAAAISTMASGYGAELGVGTGSPMYLADISTPTVSVMYHDCDGAALGGVIDTDWSAVPIPFYALPSSDGLLSVYMAATQTVWEFSGVYQAGGQWYACRGGKIPSTLGSSGVFAAPYGALGSGLSLRAAQVTAAELRSGQIGHVVGLYLPQVGSGSVSPARPVGGGGLVAPGQRLQLDPMLDVDTLGLNATARLLAKNAQRHGFVVLGTASRVTVAAENPLSYTSRGAASPYGGLYTSLAGFPWGSLRALPANYSQSMHVPAVVSFDVPPSVAANDKARLTWSANNIDSCAIPGVATNLGASGSATTRPLTATMVVTLSCSGPDGSVSVQKTISVAGGSGPVEGATPPAAVSITPPLMGVANIVPGLAEAVDPAVYKVGYYKGDDFIFSTTQRPFALDTTRLADGEHTLRVHVYYDDGTDAYQLVSMRVSNTPESLAVGQAALLPADTVPPYIVALLGAGVVVCAAGMAVVGWRWSHPGHHGLRRRKLAYY
;
A
#
# COMPACT_ATOMS: atom_id res chain seq x y z
N MET A 1 -17.44 56.75 8.90
CA MET A 1 -16.98 58.09 8.48
C MET A 1 -15.51 57.95 8.10
N ASN A 2 -15.24 57.99 6.79
CA ASN A 2 -13.92 57.77 6.19
C ASN A 2 -13.21 59.11 5.95
N THR A 3 -11.90 59.15 6.16
CA THR A 3 -11.00 60.21 5.68
C THR A 3 -9.71 59.60 5.10
N PRO A 4 -9.06 60.27 4.12
CA PRO A 4 -8.56 59.59 2.91
C PRO A 4 -7.03 59.64 2.75
N PHE A 5 -6.48 58.58 2.15
CA PHE A 5 -5.05 58.35 1.90
C PHE A 5 -4.67 58.66 0.43
N TRP A 6 -5.01 59.84 -0.09
CA TRP A 6 -4.84 60.21 -1.51
C TRP A 6 -3.92 61.42 -1.78
N HIS A 7 -2.98 61.76 -0.88
CA HIS A 7 -2.13 62.94 -1.07
C HIS A 7 -0.61 62.76 -1.19
N VAL A 8 -0.08 61.54 -1.32
CA VAL A 8 1.38 61.36 -1.47
C VAL A 8 1.83 61.01 -2.90
N LEU A 9 0.92 60.75 -3.85
CA LEU A 9 1.29 60.34 -5.22
C LEU A 9 1.20 61.45 -6.30
N SER A 10 1.30 62.75 -5.94
CA SER A 10 1.16 63.85 -6.93
C SER A 10 2.39 64.74 -7.15
N ARG A 11 3.54 64.45 -6.53
CA ARG A 11 4.73 65.34 -6.61
C ARG A 11 5.99 64.81 -7.31
N VAL A 12 5.91 63.76 -8.12
CA VAL A 12 7.10 63.28 -8.88
C VAL A 12 6.88 63.16 -10.41
N LEU A 13 5.68 63.44 -10.94
CA LEU A 13 5.41 63.33 -12.38
C LEU A 13 5.15 64.67 -13.09
N HIS A 14 5.95 65.69 -12.79
CA HIS A 14 6.04 66.90 -13.63
C HIS A 14 7.50 67.19 -13.93
N GLY A 15 7.97 66.68 -15.07
CA GLY A 15 9.28 67.00 -15.60
C GLY A 15 9.92 65.78 -16.21
N LEU A 16 9.56 65.47 -17.46
CA LEU A 16 10.43 64.93 -18.51
C LEU A 16 9.56 64.57 -19.72
N HIS A 17 9.67 65.36 -20.78
CA HIS A 17 9.12 65.05 -22.09
C HIS A 17 9.72 63.75 -22.62
N PHE A 18 8.91 62.69 -22.69
CA PHE A 18 9.25 61.48 -23.43
C PHE A 18 8.88 61.68 -24.91
N GLY A 19 9.88 61.56 -25.78
CA GLY A 19 9.67 61.28 -27.19
C GLY A 19 8.89 59.97 -27.35
N ALA A 20 7.96 59.96 -28.30
CA ALA A 20 6.88 58.99 -28.49
C ALA A 20 7.31 57.52 -28.78
N VAL A 21 8.59 57.17 -28.63
CA VAL A 21 9.11 55.82 -28.90
C VAL A 21 9.50 55.08 -27.60
N GLY A 22 9.75 55.80 -26.49
CA GLY A 22 10.11 55.18 -25.20
C GLY A 22 8.93 54.71 -24.34
N GLY A 23 7.74 55.31 -24.52
CA GLY A 23 6.54 54.99 -23.73
C GLY A 23 5.90 53.64 -24.07
N LEU A 24 6.07 53.16 -25.31
CA LEU A 24 5.47 51.89 -25.74
C LEU A 24 6.22 50.67 -25.16
N VAL A 25 7.55 50.75 -25.02
CA VAL A 25 8.36 49.64 -24.49
C VAL A 25 8.16 49.48 -22.97
N PHE A 26 8.00 50.58 -22.23
CA PHE A 26 7.73 50.50 -20.79
C PHE A 26 6.32 50.01 -20.46
N MET A 27 5.32 50.34 -21.28
CA MET A 27 3.95 49.82 -21.14
C MET A 27 3.84 48.33 -21.50
N ILE A 28 4.66 47.81 -22.43
CA ILE A 28 4.65 46.37 -22.77
C ILE A 28 5.34 45.54 -21.66
N VAL A 29 6.38 46.05 -20.99
CA VAL A 29 7.02 45.36 -19.86
C VAL A 29 6.16 45.43 -18.58
N ALA A 30 5.49 46.55 -18.32
CA ALA A 30 4.55 46.64 -17.19
C ALA A 30 3.30 45.76 -17.42
N ALA A 31 2.76 45.70 -18.64
CA ALA A 31 1.62 44.84 -18.95
C ALA A 31 1.99 43.35 -18.92
N THR A 32 3.19 42.94 -19.33
CA THR A 32 3.63 41.53 -19.25
C THR A 32 3.95 41.10 -17.81
N VAL A 33 4.50 41.98 -16.97
CA VAL A 33 4.71 41.67 -15.54
C VAL A 33 3.38 41.67 -14.76
N VAL A 34 2.44 42.59 -15.03
CA VAL A 34 1.11 42.57 -14.38
C VAL A 34 0.25 41.39 -14.87
N SER A 35 0.42 40.95 -16.12
CA SER A 35 -0.26 39.75 -16.67
C SER A 35 0.38 38.44 -16.23
N ALA A 36 1.65 38.43 -15.83
CA ALA A 36 2.34 37.27 -15.26
C ALA A 36 2.15 37.17 -13.74
N VAL A 37 1.96 38.30 -13.05
CA VAL A 37 1.77 38.35 -11.59
C VAL A 37 0.31 38.13 -11.19
N SER A 38 -0.66 38.46 -12.05
CA SER A 38 -2.09 38.25 -11.77
C SER A 38 -2.52 36.77 -11.71
N PRO A 39 -2.01 35.84 -12.55
CA PRO A 39 -2.24 34.40 -12.37
C PRO A 39 -1.51 33.85 -11.14
N LEU A 40 -0.34 34.38 -10.80
CA LEU A 40 0.45 33.97 -9.61
C LEU A 40 -0.18 34.44 -8.29
N LEU A 41 -0.88 35.57 -8.27
CA LEU A 41 -1.67 36.04 -7.12
C LEU A 41 -3.09 35.44 -7.10
N ARG A 42 -3.68 35.07 -8.24
CA ARG A 42 -4.91 34.24 -8.27
C ARG A 42 -4.67 32.78 -7.88
N ALA A 43 -3.46 32.26 -8.07
CA ALA A 43 -3.01 30.98 -7.52
C ALA A 43 -2.76 31.03 -5.99
N ARG A 44 -2.76 32.22 -5.37
CA ARG A 44 -2.72 32.41 -3.90
C ARG A 44 -4.11 32.50 -3.26
N GLY A 45 -5.18 32.31 -4.02
CA GLY A 45 -6.41 31.79 -3.44
C GLY A 45 -6.11 30.35 -3.02
N GLN A 46 -5.70 30.17 -1.76
CA GLN A 46 -5.44 28.87 -1.18
C GLN A 46 -6.60 27.94 -1.51
N ALA A 47 -6.36 27.01 -2.43
CA ALA A 47 -7.16 25.81 -2.54
C ALA A 47 -6.92 25.04 -1.24
N TYR A 48 -7.68 25.39 -0.19
CA TYR A 48 -7.88 24.58 1.01
C TYR A 48 -8.71 23.35 0.63
N GLY A 49 -8.22 22.58 -0.35
CA GLY A 49 -8.78 21.32 -0.80
C GLY A 49 -7.71 20.27 -0.57
N HIS A 50 -8.00 19.33 0.31
CA HIS A 50 -7.10 18.43 1.02
C HIS A 50 -6.26 17.43 0.18
N SER A 51 -5.74 17.76 -1.01
CA SER A 51 -4.77 16.90 -1.71
C SER A 51 -3.35 17.09 -1.18
N GLU A 52 -3.16 17.12 0.13
CA GLU A 52 -1.83 17.25 0.74
C GLU A 52 -1.16 15.90 0.94
N PHE A 53 -1.91 14.81 0.80
CA PHE A 53 -1.40 13.44 0.73
C PHE A 53 -1.47 12.91 -0.70
N ALA A 54 -0.84 11.76 -0.97
CA ALA A 54 -0.91 11.15 -2.29
C ALA A 54 -2.36 11.01 -2.75
N GLY A 55 -2.64 11.35 -4.02
CA GLY A 55 -4.00 11.24 -4.57
C GLY A 55 -4.53 9.80 -4.49
N THR A 56 -3.62 8.84 -4.46
CA THR A 56 -3.82 7.39 -4.31
C THR A 56 -3.98 6.93 -2.87
N SER A 57 -3.62 7.77 -1.89
CA SER A 57 -3.79 7.43 -0.48
C SER A 57 -5.26 7.23 -0.14
N LEU A 58 -5.51 6.51 0.97
CA LEU A 58 -6.86 6.26 1.46
C LEU A 58 -7.67 7.55 1.63
N TRP A 59 -7.01 8.68 1.89
CA TRP A 59 -7.62 9.98 2.20
C TRP A 59 -8.31 10.63 1.01
N ASN A 60 -7.76 10.42 -0.20
CA ASN A 60 -8.19 11.14 -1.40
C ASN A 60 -9.09 10.30 -2.32
N GLN A 61 -9.35 9.04 -1.96
CA GLN A 61 -10.16 8.13 -2.74
C GLN A 61 -11.64 8.23 -2.38
N ALA A 62 -12.46 8.51 -3.40
CA ALA A 62 -13.91 8.42 -3.29
C ALA A 62 -14.36 6.95 -3.28
N VAL A 63 -15.46 6.67 -2.59
CA VAL A 63 -16.05 5.34 -2.51
C VAL A 63 -17.17 5.22 -3.54
N PRO A 64 -17.09 4.30 -4.51
CA PRO A 64 -18.16 4.09 -5.49
C PRO A 64 -19.51 3.79 -4.83
N LYS A 65 -20.59 4.17 -5.51
CA LYS A 65 -21.95 3.95 -5.00
C LYS A 65 -22.28 2.46 -4.88
N ALA A 66 -21.86 1.66 -5.86
CA ALA A 66 -21.91 0.21 -5.83
C ALA A 66 -20.55 -0.32 -5.35
N THR A 67 -20.42 -0.50 -4.04
CA THR A 67 -19.23 -1.08 -3.39
C THR A 67 -19.70 -2.22 -2.50
N ASP A 68 -18.99 -3.34 -2.54
CA ASP A 68 -19.27 -4.46 -1.64
C ASP A 68 -19.14 -4.04 -0.18
N LEU A 69 -19.93 -4.65 0.69
CA LEU A 69 -19.97 -4.32 2.12
C LEU A 69 -19.33 -5.43 2.95
N ALA A 70 -18.80 -5.08 4.11
CA ALA A 70 -18.42 -6.07 5.10
C ALA A 70 -19.66 -6.88 5.53
N GLY A 71 -19.50 -8.19 5.72
CA GLY A 71 -20.60 -9.08 6.10
C GLY A 71 -21.30 -8.69 7.41
N ASN A 72 -20.59 -8.02 8.32
CA ASN A 72 -21.13 -7.49 9.58
C ASN A 72 -21.49 -5.99 9.53
N SER A 73 -21.57 -5.37 8.33
CA SER A 73 -21.87 -3.95 8.16
C SER A 73 -23.11 -3.47 8.92
N PRO A 74 -24.27 -4.17 8.89
CA PRO A 74 -25.44 -3.75 9.66
C PRO A 74 -25.20 -3.69 11.18
N ALA A 75 -24.43 -4.63 11.72
CA ALA A 75 -24.10 -4.65 13.15
C ALA A 75 -23.16 -3.50 13.54
N GLN A 76 -22.19 -3.18 12.68
CA GLN A 76 -21.30 -2.03 12.88
C GLN A 76 -22.08 -0.70 12.86
N ALA A 77 -22.98 -0.53 11.91
CA ALA A 77 -23.83 0.67 11.81
C ALA A 77 -24.74 0.83 13.03
N ALA A 78 -25.37 -0.26 13.47
CA ALA A 78 -26.18 -0.28 14.69
C ALA A 78 -25.36 0.09 15.95
N ALA A 79 -24.12 -0.42 16.05
CA ALA A 79 -23.22 -0.10 17.17
C ALA A 79 -22.86 1.40 17.19
N ILE A 80 -22.51 1.98 16.04
CA ILE A 80 -22.20 3.42 15.94
C ILE A 80 -23.45 4.25 16.26
N SER A 81 -24.61 3.87 15.73
CA SER A 81 -25.87 4.56 16.03
C SER A 81 -26.21 4.52 17.52
N THR A 82 -26.00 3.37 18.16
CA THR A 82 -26.20 3.20 19.61
C THR A 82 -25.26 4.13 20.38
N MET A 83 -23.97 4.15 20.03
CA MET A 83 -22.99 5.07 20.65
C MET A 83 -23.38 6.54 20.46
N ALA A 84 -23.79 6.93 19.25
CA ALA A 84 -24.21 8.29 18.97
C ALA A 84 -25.46 8.69 19.77
N SER A 85 -26.43 7.80 19.95
CA SER A 85 -27.62 8.06 20.77
C SER A 85 -27.32 8.11 22.27
N GLY A 86 -26.38 7.29 22.75
CA GLY A 86 -26.06 7.18 24.18
C GLY A 86 -25.06 8.22 24.69
N TYR A 87 -24.00 8.47 23.93
CA TYR A 87 -22.92 9.40 24.29
C TYR A 87 -23.01 10.75 23.55
N GLY A 88 -23.88 10.85 22.55
CA GLY A 88 -23.97 11.99 21.65
C GLY A 88 -22.92 11.94 20.53
N ALA A 89 -23.08 12.86 19.58
CA ALA A 89 -22.17 13.02 18.46
C ALA A 89 -21.85 14.48 18.17
N GLU A 90 -20.61 14.75 17.76
CA GLU A 90 -20.11 16.12 17.59
C GLU A 90 -19.01 16.22 16.52
N LEU A 91 -18.80 17.45 16.07
CA LEU A 91 -17.60 17.89 15.39
C LEU A 91 -16.55 18.27 16.45
N GLY A 92 -15.43 17.56 16.49
CA GLY A 92 -14.41 17.62 17.55
C GLY A 92 -13.49 18.84 17.51
N VAL A 93 -14.05 20.06 17.38
CA VAL A 93 -13.24 21.29 17.27
C VAL A 93 -12.45 21.60 18.55
N GLY A 94 -12.89 21.15 19.72
CA GLY A 94 -12.19 21.38 20.99
C GLY A 94 -11.10 20.34 21.29
N THR A 95 -11.28 19.12 20.83
CA THR A 95 -10.44 17.94 21.12
C THR A 95 -9.50 17.59 19.98
N GLY A 96 -9.71 18.16 18.79
CA GLY A 96 -8.80 18.01 17.67
C GLY A 96 -7.43 18.64 17.92
N SER A 97 -6.49 18.31 17.04
CA SER A 97 -5.15 18.89 17.02
C SER A 97 -5.16 20.25 16.31
N PRO A 98 -4.54 21.29 16.89
CA PRO A 98 -4.26 22.53 16.16
C PRO A 98 -3.25 22.26 15.05
N MET A 99 -3.53 22.83 13.88
CA MET A 99 -2.65 22.71 12.73
C MET A 99 -1.88 24.00 12.48
N TYR A 100 -0.64 24.05 12.94
CA TYR A 100 0.22 25.22 12.74
C TYR A 100 0.95 25.13 11.40
N LEU A 101 0.77 26.13 10.56
CA LEU A 101 1.53 26.29 9.33
C LEU A 101 2.89 26.93 9.65
N ALA A 102 3.95 26.28 9.20
CA ALA A 102 5.32 26.75 9.28
C ALA A 102 5.86 27.08 7.89
N ASP A 103 6.81 28.02 7.85
CA ASP A 103 7.55 28.40 6.65
C ASP A 103 9.07 28.37 6.93
N ILE A 104 9.86 28.68 5.92
CA ILE A 104 11.33 28.66 6.00
C ILE A 104 11.90 29.65 7.03
N SER A 105 11.12 30.64 7.47
CA SER A 105 11.51 31.61 8.50
C SER A 105 11.13 31.17 9.92
N THR A 106 10.34 30.10 10.05
CA THR A 106 9.91 29.60 11.34
C THR A 106 11.09 28.93 12.07
N PRO A 107 11.45 29.39 13.27
CA PRO A 107 12.54 28.79 14.03
C PRO A 107 12.27 27.31 14.33
N THR A 108 13.32 26.51 14.28
CA THR A 108 13.25 25.11 14.68
C THR A 108 13.59 24.94 16.15
N VAL A 109 12.85 24.08 16.83
CA VAL A 109 13.10 23.68 18.22
C VAL A 109 13.24 22.16 18.31
N SER A 110 13.98 21.69 19.30
CA SER A 110 14.00 20.28 19.65
C SER A 110 12.77 19.94 20.48
N VAL A 111 12.08 18.85 20.16
CA VAL A 111 11.00 18.27 20.97
C VAL A 111 11.54 17.02 21.63
N MET A 112 11.54 16.99 22.96
CA MET A 112 12.09 15.86 23.73
C MET A 112 11.03 14.80 23.94
N TYR A 113 11.43 13.54 23.77
CA TYR A 113 10.58 12.44 24.19
C TYR A 113 10.46 12.43 25.71
N HIS A 114 9.23 12.24 26.18
CA HIS A 114 8.97 11.84 27.55
C HIS A 114 8.16 10.54 27.52
N ASP A 115 8.53 9.58 28.35
CA ASP A 115 7.74 8.36 28.47
C ASP A 115 6.46 8.63 29.28
N CYS A 116 5.30 8.36 28.70
CA CYS A 116 4.01 8.45 29.38
C CYS A 116 3.25 7.12 29.43
N ASP A 117 3.69 6.10 28.69
CA ASP A 117 2.93 4.88 28.46
C ASP A 117 3.79 3.61 28.27
N GLY A 118 5.09 3.71 28.52
CA GLY A 118 6.05 2.61 28.43
C GLY A 118 6.44 2.22 27.00
N ALA A 119 6.09 3.02 25.98
CA ALA A 119 6.34 2.68 24.58
C ALA A 119 7.82 2.73 24.14
N ALA A 120 8.74 3.18 25.01
CA ALA A 120 10.18 3.26 24.78
C ALA A 120 10.57 3.86 23.41
N LEU A 121 9.98 5.00 23.03
CA LEU A 121 10.29 5.68 21.75
C LEU A 121 11.61 6.48 21.79
N GLY A 122 12.16 6.72 22.98
CA GLY A 122 13.38 7.50 23.18
C GLY A 122 14.60 6.90 22.49
N GLY A 123 15.33 7.70 21.72
CA GLY A 123 16.52 7.29 20.96
C GLY A 123 16.27 7.02 19.47
N VAL A 124 15.08 6.51 19.08
CA VAL A 124 14.76 6.28 17.66
C VAL A 124 14.10 7.50 17.01
N ILE A 125 13.46 8.35 17.81
CA ILE A 125 12.69 9.52 17.36
C ILE A 125 13.53 10.83 17.34
N ASP A 126 14.67 10.82 18.03
CA ASP A 126 15.42 12.02 18.40
C ASP A 126 15.90 12.84 17.19
N THR A 127 16.20 12.18 16.06
CA THR A 127 16.62 12.89 14.84
C THR A 127 15.45 13.67 14.22
N ASP A 128 14.27 13.05 14.10
CA ASP A 128 13.11 13.68 13.47
C ASP A 128 12.47 14.79 14.31
N TRP A 129 12.74 14.79 15.61
CA TRP A 129 12.23 15.77 16.58
C TRP A 129 13.26 16.83 16.97
N SER A 130 14.51 16.71 16.52
CA SER A 130 15.60 17.65 16.87
C SER A 130 15.42 19.07 16.31
N ALA A 131 14.68 19.21 15.21
CA ALA A 131 14.53 20.47 14.47
C ALA A 131 13.11 20.65 13.92
N VAL A 132 12.12 20.68 14.81
CA VAL A 132 10.70 20.87 14.45
C VAL A 132 10.41 22.37 14.30
N PRO A 133 9.86 22.85 13.18
CA PRO A 133 9.62 24.28 12.94
C PRO A 133 8.34 24.76 13.65
N ILE A 134 8.38 24.84 14.97
CA ILE A 134 7.23 25.24 15.79
C ILE A 134 7.14 26.77 15.88
N PRO A 135 6.05 27.41 15.38
CA PRO A 135 5.88 28.86 15.54
C PRO A 135 5.83 29.27 17.01
N PHE A 136 6.36 30.45 17.35
CA PHE A 136 6.43 30.92 18.74
C PHE A 136 5.06 31.07 19.44
N TYR A 137 3.99 31.20 18.66
CA TYR A 137 2.61 31.30 19.14
C TYR A 137 1.90 29.94 19.24
N ALA A 138 2.58 28.83 18.94
CA ALA A 138 1.97 27.52 18.97
C ALA A 138 1.69 27.08 20.40
N LEU A 139 0.48 26.58 20.62
CA LEU A 139 0.02 25.98 21.87
C LEU A 139 -0.56 24.58 21.59
N PRO A 140 -0.28 23.58 22.44
CA PRO A 140 -0.96 22.28 22.32
C PRO A 140 -2.45 22.40 22.67
N SER A 141 -3.27 21.46 22.18
CA SER A 141 -4.68 21.36 22.62
C SER A 141 -4.78 20.99 24.10
N SER A 142 -5.98 21.06 24.67
CA SER A 142 -6.26 20.56 26.03
C SER A 142 -5.93 19.08 26.19
N ASP A 143 -6.02 18.31 25.10
CA ASP A 143 -5.73 16.88 25.05
C ASP A 143 -4.23 16.62 24.73
N GLY A 144 -3.42 17.67 24.72
CA GLY A 144 -1.98 17.58 24.49
C GLY A 144 -1.61 17.25 23.05
N LEU A 145 -2.47 17.54 22.07
CA LEU A 145 -2.17 17.36 20.64
C LEU A 145 -1.51 18.62 20.07
N LEU A 146 -0.54 18.43 19.18
CA LEU A 146 0.09 19.51 18.41
C LEU A 146 0.44 18.98 17.02
N SER A 147 0.05 19.70 15.97
CA SER A 147 0.47 19.40 14.61
C SER A 147 1.12 20.61 13.96
N VAL A 148 2.19 20.37 13.20
CA VAL A 148 2.93 21.39 12.46
C VAL A 148 3.10 20.91 11.03
N TYR A 149 2.86 21.79 10.07
CA TYR A 149 3.09 21.50 8.66
C TYR A 149 3.93 22.58 7.98
N MET A 150 5.00 22.14 7.34
CA MET A 150 5.86 22.99 6.52
C MET A 150 5.57 22.74 5.06
N ALA A 151 4.88 23.67 4.41
CA ALA A 151 4.48 23.54 3.01
C ALA A 151 5.67 23.47 2.05
N ALA A 152 6.76 24.20 2.36
CA ALA A 152 7.96 24.25 1.53
C ALA A 152 8.63 22.87 1.34
N THR A 153 8.58 22.02 2.36
CA THR A 153 9.13 20.67 2.35
C THR A 153 8.04 19.60 2.35
N GLN A 154 6.76 20.02 2.30
CA GLN A 154 5.60 19.15 2.42
C GLN A 154 5.70 18.18 3.60
N THR A 155 6.23 18.65 4.73
CA THR A 155 6.51 17.80 5.89
C THR A 155 5.51 18.11 6.99
N VAL A 156 4.91 17.07 7.56
CA VAL A 156 4.07 17.18 8.76
C VAL A 156 4.75 16.53 9.96
N TRP A 157 4.63 17.19 11.10
CA TRP A 157 4.93 16.62 12.41
C TRP A 157 3.65 16.61 13.23
N GLU A 158 3.38 15.52 13.93
CA GLU A 158 2.21 15.38 14.79
C GLU A 158 2.64 14.75 16.09
N PHE A 159 2.14 15.31 17.20
CA PHE A 159 2.52 14.90 18.55
C PHE A 159 1.29 14.75 19.45
N SER A 160 1.42 13.91 20.48
CA SER A 160 0.47 13.79 21.58
C SER A 160 1.20 13.75 22.93
N GLY A 161 0.49 14.12 24.00
CA GLY A 161 1.10 14.32 25.32
C GLY A 161 2.07 15.51 25.33
N VAL A 162 1.79 16.55 24.55
CA VAL A 162 2.67 17.70 24.38
C VAL A 162 2.56 18.66 25.56
N TYR A 163 3.71 19.06 26.11
CA TYR A 163 3.80 20.15 27.08
C TYR A 163 5.12 20.92 26.94
N GLN A 164 5.17 22.08 27.58
CA GLN A 164 6.39 22.88 27.70
C GLN A 164 6.80 23.01 29.17
N ALA A 165 8.10 22.88 29.45
CA ALA A 165 8.68 23.15 30.76
C ALA A 165 10.04 23.83 30.60
N GLY A 166 10.27 24.97 31.26
CA GLY A 166 11.55 25.69 31.20
C GLY A 166 11.98 26.13 29.79
N GLY A 167 11.04 26.36 28.87
CA GLY A 167 11.32 26.69 27.47
C GLY A 167 11.61 25.48 26.56
N GLN A 168 11.65 24.27 27.12
CA GLN A 168 11.83 23.02 26.38
C GLN A 168 10.47 22.39 26.05
N TRP A 169 10.32 21.90 24.81
CA TRP A 169 9.16 21.12 24.38
C TRP A 169 9.34 19.64 24.71
N TYR A 170 8.26 19.00 25.13
CA TYR A 170 8.17 17.56 25.35
C TYR A 170 6.96 16.99 24.62
N ALA A 171 7.05 15.74 24.19
CA ALA A 171 5.93 14.97 23.65
C ALA A 171 6.05 13.50 24.06
N CYS A 172 4.90 12.85 24.28
CA CYS A 172 4.87 11.42 24.60
C CYS A 172 4.89 10.55 23.35
N ARG A 173 4.05 10.86 22.38
CA ARG A 173 4.07 10.19 21.07
C ARG A 173 4.11 11.21 19.97
N GLY A 174 4.42 10.73 18.78
CA GLY A 174 4.40 11.54 17.58
C GLY A 174 5.21 10.94 16.47
N GLY A 175 5.38 11.70 15.40
CA GLY A 175 6.15 11.29 14.25
C GLY A 175 6.26 12.41 13.24
N LYS A 176 7.00 12.11 12.17
CA LYS A 176 7.18 12.97 11.02
C LYS A 176 6.81 12.22 9.75
N ILE A 177 6.07 12.86 8.86
CA ILE A 177 5.86 12.39 7.48
C ILE A 177 6.46 13.45 6.56
N PRO A 178 7.63 13.20 5.94
CA PRO A 178 8.13 14.04 4.86
C PRO A 178 7.36 13.79 3.57
N SER A 179 7.46 14.72 2.62
CA SER A 179 6.95 14.55 1.25
C SER A 179 5.50 14.05 1.20
N THR A 180 4.61 14.74 1.92
CA THR A 180 3.20 14.33 2.12
C THR A 180 2.47 14.00 0.81
N LEU A 181 2.72 14.71 -0.30
CA LEU A 181 2.13 14.40 -1.61
C LEU A 181 2.47 13.02 -2.20
N GLY A 182 3.54 12.38 -1.72
CA GLY A 182 3.89 10.99 -2.06
C GLY A 182 3.54 9.99 -0.96
N SER A 183 2.97 10.46 0.16
CA SER A 183 2.72 9.63 1.34
C SER A 183 1.28 9.09 1.39
N SER A 184 1.14 7.90 1.97
CA SER A 184 -0.13 7.28 2.35
C SER A 184 -0.84 7.99 3.51
N GLY A 185 -0.16 8.92 4.20
CA GLY A 185 -0.68 9.57 5.41
C GLY A 185 -0.74 8.65 6.61
N VAL A 186 0.16 7.67 6.65
CA VAL A 186 0.31 6.71 7.75
C VAL A 186 1.74 6.81 8.27
N PHE A 187 1.90 6.99 9.58
CA PHE A 187 3.19 6.99 10.24
C PHE A 187 3.75 5.56 10.32
N ALA A 188 5.02 5.39 9.98
CA ALA A 188 5.72 4.13 10.18
C ALA A 188 5.62 3.70 11.65
N ALA A 189 5.42 2.40 11.91
CA ALA A 189 5.42 1.90 13.27
C ALA A 189 6.79 2.11 13.93
N PRO A 190 6.85 2.51 15.22
CA PRO A 190 5.74 2.72 16.17
C PRO A 190 5.19 4.16 16.24
N TYR A 191 5.54 5.03 15.29
CA TYR A 191 5.34 6.49 15.36
C TYR A 191 3.92 6.96 15.03
N GLY A 192 3.65 8.22 15.37
CA GLY A 192 2.39 8.92 15.13
C GLY A 192 1.76 9.42 16.42
N ALA A 193 1.05 10.56 16.34
CA ALA A 193 0.32 11.11 17.50
C ALA A 193 -0.82 10.19 17.95
N LEU A 194 -1.44 9.50 16.99
CA LEU A 194 -2.49 8.50 17.22
C LEU A 194 -1.91 7.10 17.30
N GLY A 195 -2.43 6.28 18.22
CA GLY A 195 -2.05 4.86 18.32
C GLY A 195 -2.25 4.11 17.01
N SER A 196 -3.30 4.45 16.25
CA SER A 196 -3.60 3.86 14.93
C SER A 196 -2.56 4.19 13.87
N GLY A 197 -1.72 5.20 14.06
CA GLY A 197 -0.70 5.64 13.09
C GLY A 197 -1.25 6.44 11.92
N LEU A 198 -2.55 6.71 11.88
CA LEU A 198 -3.16 7.56 10.86
C LEU A 198 -2.86 9.04 11.14
N SER A 199 -2.60 9.81 10.09
CA SER A 199 -2.32 11.25 10.21
C SER A 199 -3.55 12.06 10.61
N LEU A 200 -3.41 12.88 11.65
CA LEU A 200 -4.39 13.90 12.05
C LEU A 200 -4.56 14.95 10.97
N ARG A 201 -3.47 15.37 10.31
CA ARG A 201 -3.55 16.30 9.17
C ARG A 201 -4.42 15.75 8.06
N ALA A 202 -4.30 14.46 7.74
CA ALA A 202 -5.11 13.86 6.68
C ALA A 202 -6.59 13.66 7.07
N ALA A 203 -6.85 13.45 8.35
CA ALA A 203 -8.15 13.01 8.84
C ALA A 203 -9.08 14.14 9.32
N GLN A 204 -8.53 15.28 9.76
CA GLN A 204 -9.32 16.37 10.32
C GLN A 204 -10.00 17.21 9.25
N VAL A 205 -11.27 17.54 9.47
CA VAL A 205 -11.96 18.58 8.71
C VAL A 205 -11.39 19.94 9.10
N THR A 206 -10.96 20.72 8.13
CA THR A 206 -10.43 22.07 8.37
C THR A 206 -11.55 23.10 8.48
N ALA A 207 -11.26 24.22 9.15
CA ALA A 207 -12.24 25.31 9.22
C ALA A 207 -12.49 25.96 7.84
N ALA A 208 -11.52 25.90 6.93
CA ALA A 208 -11.66 26.42 5.57
C ALA A 208 -12.61 25.56 4.71
N GLU A 209 -12.60 24.24 4.87
CA GLU A 209 -13.53 23.32 4.19
C GLU A 209 -14.97 23.55 4.63
N LEU A 210 -15.19 23.73 5.93
CA LEU A 210 -16.52 24.02 6.46
C LEU A 210 -17.07 25.35 5.94
N ARG A 211 -16.21 26.38 5.85
CA ARG A 211 -16.62 27.70 5.32
C ARG A 211 -16.84 27.70 3.81
N SER A 212 -16.02 26.95 3.07
CA SER A 212 -16.18 26.81 1.61
C SER A 212 -17.36 25.90 1.24
N GLY A 213 -17.88 25.12 2.20
CA GLY A 213 -18.96 24.18 1.97
C GLY A 213 -18.51 22.95 1.19
N GLN A 214 -17.22 22.63 1.19
CA GLN A 214 -16.65 21.52 0.44
C GLN A 214 -15.64 20.78 1.30
N ILE A 215 -15.85 19.47 1.47
CA ILE A 215 -14.89 18.53 2.05
C ILE A 215 -14.58 17.53 0.93
N GLY A 216 -13.28 17.35 0.65
CA GLY A 216 -12.81 16.58 -0.51
C GLY A 216 -12.10 15.28 -0.17
N HIS A 217 -12.16 14.86 1.09
CA HIS A 217 -11.35 13.78 1.62
C HIS A 217 -12.12 12.91 2.61
N VAL A 218 -11.51 11.79 2.94
CA VAL A 218 -12.00 10.86 3.96
C VAL A 218 -11.74 11.45 5.32
N VAL A 219 -12.78 11.46 6.14
CA VAL A 219 -12.74 12.13 7.43
C VAL A 219 -12.54 11.14 8.56
N GLY A 220 -11.73 11.52 9.55
CA GLY A 220 -11.51 10.74 10.76
C GLY A 220 -12.74 10.67 11.65
N LEU A 221 -13.01 9.49 12.21
CA LEU A 221 -14.07 9.26 13.19
C LEU A 221 -13.49 8.61 14.46
N TYR A 222 -13.72 9.23 15.61
CA TYR A 222 -13.47 8.61 16.91
C TYR A 222 -14.77 8.06 17.48
N LEU A 223 -14.67 6.93 18.19
CA LEU A 223 -15.81 6.24 18.78
C LEU A 223 -15.61 6.04 20.28
N PRO A 224 -16.68 6.05 21.10
CA PRO A 224 -16.62 5.66 22.51
C PRO A 224 -15.94 4.30 22.76
N GLN A 225 -16.18 3.35 21.86
CA GLN A 225 -15.58 2.02 21.92
C GLN A 225 -15.17 1.58 20.51
N VAL A 226 -13.93 1.12 20.38
CA VAL A 226 -13.41 0.48 19.17
C VAL A 226 -13.02 -0.96 19.46
N GLY A 227 -12.96 -1.79 18.43
CA GLY A 227 -12.55 -3.19 18.53
C GLY A 227 -11.05 -3.35 18.80
N SER A 228 -10.70 -4.52 19.35
CA SER A 228 -9.31 -4.90 19.65
C SER A 228 -8.46 -5.14 18.39
N GLY A 229 -9.10 -5.48 17.27
CA GLY A 229 -8.44 -5.65 15.97
C GLY A 229 -8.08 -4.33 15.31
N SER A 230 -7.69 -4.41 14.04
CA SER A 230 -7.48 -3.24 13.17
C SER A 230 -7.77 -3.60 11.72
N VAL A 231 -8.06 -2.59 10.92
CA VAL A 231 -8.18 -2.66 9.47
C VAL A 231 -7.02 -1.84 8.89
N SER A 232 -6.22 -2.47 8.02
CA SER A 232 -5.08 -1.81 7.38
C SER A 232 -5.51 -0.51 6.68
N PRO A 233 -4.71 0.57 6.72
CA PRO A 233 -3.35 0.65 7.26
C PRO A 233 -3.28 1.07 8.74
N ALA A 234 -4.41 1.09 9.46
CA ALA A 234 -4.39 1.42 10.88
C ALA A 234 -3.75 0.29 11.70
N ARG A 235 -3.20 0.67 12.83
CA ARG A 235 -2.72 -0.22 13.88
C ARG A 235 -3.78 -0.44 14.95
N PRO A 236 -3.75 -1.57 15.69
CA PRO A 236 -4.67 -1.79 16.79
C PRO A 236 -4.41 -0.76 17.90
N VAL A 237 -5.50 -0.20 18.43
CA VAL A 237 -5.44 0.73 19.58
C VAL A 237 -5.97 0.10 20.87
N GLY A 238 -6.44 -1.16 20.79
CA GLY A 238 -7.07 -1.87 21.90
C GLY A 238 -8.52 -1.43 22.15
N GLY A 239 -9.33 -2.35 22.67
CA GLY A 239 -10.74 -2.10 23.02
C GLY A 239 -11.63 -3.34 22.89
N GLY A 240 -12.91 -3.20 23.24
CA GLY A 240 -13.91 -4.28 23.21
C GLY A 240 -15.10 -4.04 22.28
N GLY A 241 -15.03 -3.00 21.43
CA GLY A 241 -16.11 -2.63 20.51
C GLY A 241 -16.17 -3.49 19.25
N LEU A 242 -17.22 -3.30 18.44
CA LEU A 242 -17.41 -4.03 17.17
C LEU A 242 -16.67 -3.41 15.97
N VAL A 243 -16.36 -2.12 16.03
CA VAL A 243 -15.79 -1.37 14.90
C VAL A 243 -14.32 -1.12 15.17
N ALA A 244 -13.45 -1.69 14.34
CA ALA A 244 -12.00 -1.59 14.53
C ALA A 244 -11.42 -0.25 14.03
N PRO A 245 -10.30 0.24 14.57
CA PRO A 245 -9.50 1.29 13.95
C PRO A 245 -9.16 0.95 12.48
N GLY A 246 -9.16 1.97 11.63
CA GLY A 246 -8.95 1.86 10.18
C GLY A 246 -10.18 1.41 9.40
N GLN A 247 -11.25 0.98 10.07
CA GLN A 247 -12.48 0.57 9.40
C GLN A 247 -13.03 1.71 8.57
N ARG A 248 -13.21 1.45 7.28
CA ARG A 248 -13.84 2.37 6.35
C ARG A 248 -15.35 2.28 6.45
N LEU A 249 -15.97 3.44 6.51
CA LEU A 249 -17.42 3.60 6.62
C LEU A 249 -17.87 4.57 5.53
N GLN A 250 -19.00 4.31 4.92
CA GLN A 250 -19.64 5.25 4.00
C GLN A 250 -21.06 5.49 4.48
N LEU A 251 -21.57 6.71 4.34
CA LEU A 251 -23.01 6.90 4.47
C LEU A 251 -23.69 6.30 3.25
N ASP A 252 -24.83 5.62 3.42
CA ASP A 252 -25.60 5.10 2.28
C ASP A 252 -25.72 6.15 1.16
N PRO A 253 -25.11 5.91 -0.02
CA PRO A 253 -25.06 6.88 -1.11
C PRO A 253 -26.42 7.10 -1.78
N MET A 254 -27.44 6.29 -1.44
CA MET A 254 -28.81 6.45 -1.92
C MET A 254 -29.70 7.21 -0.95
N LEU A 255 -29.24 7.46 0.29
CA LEU A 255 -30.00 8.22 1.27
C LEU A 255 -30.16 9.67 0.82
N ASP A 256 -31.39 10.18 0.80
CA ASP A 256 -31.65 11.59 0.51
C ASP A 256 -31.37 12.46 1.74
N VAL A 257 -30.12 12.90 1.85
CA VAL A 257 -29.61 13.74 2.95
C VAL A 257 -30.35 15.07 3.06
N ASP A 258 -30.87 15.63 1.96
CA ASP A 258 -31.47 16.96 1.95
C ASP A 258 -32.86 16.98 2.63
N THR A 259 -33.49 15.81 2.79
CA THR A 259 -34.79 15.64 3.45
C THR A 259 -34.71 15.46 4.97
N LEU A 260 -33.51 15.21 5.51
CA LEU A 260 -33.31 14.82 6.91
C LEU A 260 -33.36 15.98 7.91
N GLY A 261 -33.58 17.22 7.46
CA GLY A 261 -33.63 18.39 8.35
C GLY A 261 -32.29 18.72 9.04
N LEU A 262 -31.17 18.25 8.49
CA LEU A 262 -29.83 18.47 9.06
C LEU A 262 -29.43 19.95 9.03
N ASN A 263 -28.72 20.38 10.08
CA ASN A 263 -28.00 21.66 10.07
C ASN A 263 -26.92 21.67 8.97
N ALA A 264 -26.41 22.85 8.62
CA ALA A 264 -25.48 23.02 7.50
C ALA A 264 -24.22 22.14 7.63
N THR A 265 -23.62 22.08 8.82
CA THR A 265 -22.42 21.26 9.09
C THR A 265 -22.71 19.77 8.93
N ALA A 266 -23.78 19.27 9.56
CA ALA A 266 -24.16 17.87 9.49
C ALA A 266 -24.54 17.44 8.06
N ARG A 267 -25.22 18.32 7.31
CA ARG A 267 -25.54 18.11 5.89
C ARG A 267 -24.29 18.02 5.03
N LEU A 268 -23.33 18.94 5.22
CA LEU A 268 -22.06 18.93 4.50
C LEU A 268 -21.28 17.65 4.78
N LEU A 269 -21.17 17.25 6.05
CA LEU A 269 -20.51 16.01 6.44
C LEU A 269 -21.22 14.77 5.89
N ALA A 270 -22.56 14.75 5.87
CA ALA A 270 -23.31 13.63 5.31
C ALA A 270 -23.06 13.48 3.81
N LYS A 271 -23.08 14.58 3.05
CA LYS A 271 -22.73 14.56 1.62
C LYS A 271 -21.28 14.10 1.38
N ASN A 272 -20.33 14.55 2.21
CA ASN A 272 -18.96 14.03 2.16
C ASN A 272 -18.90 12.55 2.52
N ALA A 273 -19.63 12.10 3.53
CA ALA A 273 -19.67 10.71 3.97
C ALA A 273 -20.28 9.77 2.93
N GLN A 274 -21.17 10.27 2.06
CA GLN A 274 -21.66 9.52 0.91
C GLN A 274 -20.60 9.36 -0.18
N ARG A 275 -19.72 10.35 -0.37
CA ARG A 275 -18.73 10.35 -1.46
C ARG A 275 -17.39 9.75 -1.05
N HIS A 276 -16.85 10.15 0.09
CA HIS A 276 -15.53 9.75 0.60
C HIS A 276 -15.66 8.85 1.84
N GLY A 277 -16.63 9.13 2.70
CA GLY A 277 -16.85 8.34 3.90
C GLY A 277 -15.95 8.74 5.07
N PHE A 278 -15.92 7.87 6.08
CA PHE A 278 -15.10 7.99 7.27
C PHE A 278 -14.07 6.87 7.37
N VAL A 279 -13.04 7.11 8.18
CA VAL A 279 -12.12 6.10 8.70
C VAL A 279 -12.05 6.19 10.21
N VAL A 280 -12.16 5.06 10.90
CA VAL A 280 -12.10 5.04 12.37
C VAL A 280 -10.68 5.27 12.84
N LEU A 281 -10.45 6.32 13.63
CA LEU A 281 -9.11 6.69 14.12
C LEU A 281 -8.74 6.03 15.44
N GLY A 282 -9.72 5.87 16.33
CA GLY A 282 -9.51 5.39 17.69
C GLY A 282 -10.67 5.77 18.62
N THR A 283 -10.36 5.94 19.90
CA THR A 283 -11.36 6.21 20.94
C THR A 283 -11.51 7.69 21.30
N ALA A 284 -12.73 8.10 21.67
CA ALA A 284 -13.04 9.40 22.29
C ALA A 284 -14.24 9.23 23.23
N SER A 285 -14.63 10.24 24.02
CA SER A 285 -15.77 10.12 24.94
C SER A 285 -17.14 10.09 24.23
N ARG A 286 -17.20 10.54 22.98
CA ARG A 286 -18.41 10.67 22.15
C ARG A 286 -18.12 10.16 20.74
N VAL A 287 -19.15 10.05 19.90
CA VAL A 287 -18.95 9.84 18.46
C VAL A 287 -18.46 11.16 17.87
N THR A 288 -17.17 11.26 17.59
CA THR A 288 -16.52 12.54 17.28
C THR A 288 -15.94 12.51 15.88
N VAL A 289 -16.45 13.38 15.01
CA VAL A 289 -15.84 13.67 13.70
C VAL A 289 -14.60 14.53 13.93
N ALA A 290 -13.45 14.09 13.44
CA ALA A 290 -12.18 14.79 13.60
C ALA A 290 -12.23 16.17 12.91
N ALA A 291 -11.84 17.22 13.63
CA ALA A 291 -11.84 18.59 13.12
C ALA A 291 -10.63 19.36 13.64
N GLU A 292 -10.19 20.37 12.89
CA GLU A 292 -9.06 21.22 13.28
C GLU A 292 -9.37 22.02 14.56
N ASN A 293 -8.41 22.08 15.49
CA ASN A 293 -8.58 22.92 16.68
C ASN A 293 -8.52 24.41 16.32
N PRO A 294 -9.39 25.29 16.87
CA PRO A 294 -9.35 26.73 16.61
C PRO A 294 -8.06 27.41 17.10
N LEU A 295 -7.26 26.77 17.95
CA LEU A 295 -6.02 27.34 18.48
C LEU A 295 -5.02 27.76 17.39
N SER A 296 -4.99 27.10 16.23
CA SER A 296 -4.16 27.52 15.08
C SER A 296 -4.48 28.95 14.58
N TYR A 297 -5.67 29.45 14.88
CA TYR A 297 -6.13 30.81 14.59
C TYR A 297 -6.05 31.70 15.84
N THR A 298 -6.63 31.24 16.95
CA THR A 298 -6.82 32.09 18.13
C THR A 298 -5.52 32.38 18.88
N SER A 299 -4.52 31.49 18.82
CA SER A 299 -3.22 31.73 19.46
C SER A 299 -2.43 32.87 18.81
N ARG A 300 -2.80 33.25 17.59
CA ARG A 300 -2.26 34.41 16.86
C ARG A 300 -3.11 35.67 17.00
N GLY A 301 -4.13 35.63 17.86
CA GLY A 301 -5.09 36.73 18.05
C GLY A 301 -6.17 36.83 16.98
N ALA A 302 -6.31 35.85 16.07
CA ALA A 302 -7.43 35.82 15.13
C ALA A 302 -8.72 35.33 15.81
N ALA A 303 -9.88 35.70 15.27
CA ALA A 303 -11.15 35.17 15.75
C ALA A 303 -11.26 33.65 15.52
N SER A 304 -11.99 32.95 16.39
CA SER A 304 -12.28 31.53 16.21
C SER A 304 -12.91 31.29 14.84
N PRO A 305 -12.41 30.31 14.07
CA PRO A 305 -12.86 30.16 12.70
C PRO A 305 -14.25 29.52 12.59
N TYR A 306 -14.78 29.03 13.72
CA TYR A 306 -16.06 28.35 13.86
C TYR A 306 -17.21 29.27 14.27
N GLY A 307 -17.01 30.59 14.33
CA GLY A 307 -18.09 31.54 14.61
C GLY A 307 -19.25 31.36 13.62
N GLY A 308 -20.45 31.04 14.12
CA GLY A 308 -21.65 30.79 13.31
C GLY A 308 -21.77 29.37 12.73
N LEU A 309 -20.83 28.46 13.01
CA LEU A 309 -20.93 27.06 12.61
C LEU A 309 -21.51 26.20 13.73
N TYR A 310 -22.34 25.22 13.36
CA TYR A 310 -22.88 24.22 14.29
C TYR A 310 -21.87 23.10 14.49
N THR A 311 -21.51 22.80 15.74
CA THR A 311 -20.63 21.67 16.10
C THR A 311 -21.40 20.42 16.51
N SER A 312 -22.71 20.55 16.78
CA SER A 312 -23.58 19.41 17.04
C SER A 312 -23.90 18.65 15.75
N LEU A 313 -23.82 17.32 15.82
CA LEU A 313 -24.23 16.39 14.74
C LEU A 313 -25.57 15.72 15.05
N ALA A 314 -26.45 16.41 15.79
CA ALA A 314 -27.81 15.95 16.03
C ALA A 314 -28.55 15.68 14.70
N GLY A 315 -29.28 14.56 14.65
CA GLY A 315 -30.01 14.12 13.46
C GLY A 315 -29.15 13.43 12.39
N PHE A 316 -27.82 13.41 12.51
CA PHE A 316 -26.97 12.71 11.55
C PHE A 316 -27.34 11.21 11.49
N PRO A 317 -27.50 10.61 10.30
CA PRO A 317 -28.04 9.27 10.12
C PRO A 317 -26.98 8.16 10.37
N TRP A 318 -26.49 8.05 11.61
CA TRP A 318 -25.44 7.09 12.00
C TRP A 318 -25.81 5.62 11.70
N GLY A 319 -27.09 5.27 11.84
CA GLY A 319 -27.59 3.92 11.52
C GLY A 319 -27.62 3.59 10.03
N SER A 320 -27.45 4.59 9.15
CA SER A 320 -27.36 4.41 7.69
C SER A 320 -25.92 4.34 7.19
N LEU A 321 -24.94 4.26 8.09
CA LEU A 321 -23.57 3.94 7.71
C LEU A 321 -23.47 2.50 7.20
N ARG A 322 -22.56 2.29 6.27
CA ARG A 322 -22.19 0.97 5.75
C ARG A 322 -20.69 0.78 5.87
N ALA A 323 -20.28 -0.32 6.50
CA ALA A 323 -18.89 -0.67 6.65
C ALA A 323 -18.38 -1.37 5.40
N LEU A 324 -17.23 -0.93 4.90
CA LEU A 324 -16.56 -1.52 3.75
C LEU A 324 -15.72 -2.74 4.18
N PRO A 325 -15.41 -3.68 3.28
CA PRO A 325 -14.54 -4.82 3.58
C PRO A 325 -13.19 -4.42 4.16
N ALA A 326 -12.59 -5.27 5.01
CA ALA A 326 -11.32 -4.97 5.68
C ALA A 326 -10.15 -4.77 4.69
N ASN A 327 -10.21 -5.37 3.51
CA ASN A 327 -9.21 -5.21 2.45
C ASN A 327 -9.49 -4.02 1.52
N TYR A 328 -10.53 -3.21 1.78
CA TYR A 328 -10.90 -2.09 0.90
C TYR A 328 -9.74 -1.09 0.75
N SER A 329 -9.09 -0.71 1.85
CA SER A 329 -7.94 0.20 1.84
C SER A 329 -6.64 -0.46 1.36
N GLN A 330 -6.55 -1.80 1.34
CA GLN A 330 -5.39 -2.56 0.87
C GLN A 330 -5.39 -2.73 -0.65
N SER A 331 -6.58 -2.94 -1.25
CA SER A 331 -6.74 -2.93 -2.71
C SER A 331 -6.40 -1.56 -3.33
N MET A 332 -6.27 -0.53 -2.50
CA MET A 332 -5.98 0.86 -2.90
C MET A 332 -4.48 1.20 -2.95
N HIS A 333 -3.58 0.37 -2.44
CA HIS A 333 -2.14 0.65 -2.45
C HIS A 333 -1.34 -0.26 -3.42
N VAL A 334 -1.98 -1.26 -4.03
CA VAL A 334 -1.33 -2.11 -5.04
C VAL A 334 -1.03 -1.28 -6.29
N PRO A 335 0.22 -1.24 -6.77
CA PRO A 335 0.59 -0.62 -8.04
C PRO A 335 -0.28 -1.11 -9.20
N ALA A 336 -0.85 -0.20 -9.97
CA ALA A 336 -1.72 -0.55 -11.10
C ALA A 336 -1.39 0.29 -12.33
N VAL A 337 -1.18 -0.35 -13.48
CA VAL A 337 -1.08 0.35 -14.77
C VAL A 337 -2.49 0.60 -15.29
N VAL A 338 -2.87 1.87 -15.43
CA VAL A 338 -4.19 2.30 -15.94
C VAL A 338 -4.22 2.23 -17.46
N SER A 339 -3.16 2.72 -18.11
CA SER A 339 -2.99 2.61 -19.56
C SER A 339 -1.52 2.56 -19.94
N PHE A 340 -1.23 1.82 -21.01
CA PHE A 340 0.06 1.82 -21.67
C PHE A 340 -0.16 1.75 -23.18
N ASP A 341 -0.01 2.90 -23.84
CA ASP A 341 -0.26 3.08 -25.26
C ASP A 341 1.06 3.12 -26.02
N VAL A 342 1.15 2.19 -26.95
CA VAL A 342 2.33 1.91 -27.77
C VAL A 342 1.83 1.68 -29.19
N PRO A 343 2.40 2.32 -30.23
CA PRO A 343 1.97 2.09 -31.59
C PRO A 343 2.25 0.64 -31.99
N PRO A 344 1.30 -0.05 -32.67
CA PRO A 344 1.47 -1.44 -33.03
C PRO A 344 2.56 -1.66 -34.08
N SER A 345 2.85 -0.64 -34.91
CA SER A 345 3.97 -0.66 -35.85
C SER A 345 4.55 0.73 -36.14
N VAL A 346 5.81 0.76 -36.56
CA VAL A 346 6.52 1.95 -37.09
C VAL A 346 7.34 1.56 -38.32
N ALA A 347 7.71 2.52 -39.17
CA ALA A 347 8.63 2.24 -40.28
C ALA A 347 10.05 1.96 -39.78
N ALA A 348 10.86 1.26 -40.60
CA ALA A 348 12.27 1.05 -40.28
C ALA A 348 13.01 2.38 -40.10
N ASN A 349 13.76 2.48 -39.01
CA ASN A 349 14.48 3.66 -38.53
C ASN A 349 13.60 4.80 -37.97
N ASP A 350 12.29 4.61 -37.83
CA ASP A 350 11.44 5.56 -37.10
C ASP A 350 11.47 5.30 -35.59
N LYS A 351 11.07 6.33 -34.83
CA LYS A 351 10.92 6.25 -33.37
C LYS A 351 9.47 6.01 -33.00
N ALA A 352 9.22 5.26 -31.93
CA ALA A 352 7.89 5.06 -31.37
C ALA A 352 7.65 5.98 -30.18
N ARG A 353 6.49 6.65 -30.14
CA ARG A 353 6.03 7.41 -28.97
C ARG A 353 5.25 6.48 -28.04
N LEU A 354 5.62 6.49 -26.76
CA LEU A 354 5.01 5.72 -25.70
C LEU A 354 4.31 6.67 -24.74
N THR A 355 3.10 6.33 -24.30
CA THR A 355 2.38 7.08 -23.26
C THR A 355 1.82 6.11 -22.23
N TRP A 356 1.87 6.50 -20.96
CA TRP A 356 1.35 5.67 -19.88
C TRP A 356 0.64 6.50 -18.83
N SER A 357 -0.25 5.81 -18.12
CA SER A 357 -0.82 6.24 -16.85
C SER A 357 -0.88 5.05 -15.91
N ALA A 358 -0.48 5.26 -14.66
CA ALA A 358 -0.46 4.27 -13.61
C ALA A 358 -0.84 4.93 -12.27
N ASN A 359 -1.38 4.14 -11.35
CA ASN A 359 -1.80 4.54 -10.02
C ASN A 359 -0.98 3.80 -8.97
N ASN A 360 -0.83 4.42 -7.80
CA ASN A 360 -0.15 3.88 -6.62
C ASN A 360 1.34 3.58 -6.87
N ILE A 361 2.04 4.47 -7.56
CA ILE A 361 3.42 4.27 -8.03
C ILE A 361 4.39 5.27 -7.38
N ASP A 362 5.50 4.78 -6.84
CA ASP A 362 6.65 5.58 -6.42
C ASP A 362 7.58 5.88 -7.62
N SER A 363 7.81 4.89 -8.49
CA SER A 363 8.56 5.08 -9.72
C SER A 363 8.15 4.07 -10.82
N CYS A 364 8.22 4.50 -12.07
CA CYS A 364 8.16 3.63 -13.25
C CYS A 364 9.51 3.58 -13.97
N ALA A 365 9.70 2.56 -14.80
CA ALA A 365 10.79 2.45 -15.74
C ALA A 365 10.31 1.76 -17.02
N ILE A 366 10.87 2.18 -18.14
CA ILE A 366 10.79 1.48 -19.42
C ILE A 366 12.23 1.15 -19.81
N PRO A 367 12.71 -0.06 -19.46
CA PRO A 367 14.08 -0.47 -19.75
C PRO A 367 14.45 -0.26 -21.23
N GLY A 368 15.64 0.30 -21.48
CA GLY A 368 16.09 0.66 -22.83
C GLY A 368 15.51 1.96 -23.40
N VAL A 369 14.56 2.61 -22.71
CA VAL A 369 14.01 3.91 -23.10
C VAL A 369 14.29 4.97 -22.03
N ALA A 370 13.80 4.77 -20.80
CA ALA A 370 13.98 5.72 -19.69
C ALA A 370 13.70 5.06 -18.32
N THR A 371 14.37 5.54 -17.27
CA THR A 371 14.18 5.11 -15.87
C THR A 371 13.72 6.28 -15.00
N ASN A 372 13.30 6.02 -13.76
CA ASN A 372 12.82 7.03 -12.79
C ASN A 372 11.66 7.88 -13.33
N LEU A 373 10.73 7.23 -14.02
CA LEU A 373 9.55 7.83 -14.62
C LEU A 373 8.48 8.05 -13.55
N GLY A 374 7.71 9.14 -13.69
CA GLY A 374 6.53 9.39 -12.87
C GLY A 374 5.35 8.49 -13.23
N ALA A 375 4.30 8.54 -12.40
CA ALA A 375 3.08 7.75 -12.55
C ALA A 375 2.33 7.96 -13.88
N SER A 376 2.56 9.08 -14.58
CA SER A 376 2.07 9.30 -15.95
C SER A 376 3.11 10.06 -16.74
N GLY A 377 3.18 9.81 -18.04
CA GLY A 377 4.17 10.49 -18.88
C GLY A 377 4.18 10.03 -20.33
N SER A 378 5.16 10.56 -21.05
CA SER A 378 5.47 10.13 -22.41
C SER A 378 6.98 10.04 -22.62
N ALA A 379 7.39 9.03 -23.37
CA ALA A 379 8.76 8.85 -23.80
C ALA A 379 8.80 8.47 -25.28
N THR A 380 9.97 8.53 -25.89
CA THR A 380 10.16 8.15 -27.29
C THR A 380 11.35 7.20 -27.37
N THR A 381 11.19 6.10 -28.10
CA THR A 381 12.27 5.13 -28.30
C THR A 381 13.41 5.74 -29.11
N ARG A 382 14.54 5.04 -29.18
CA ARG A 382 15.50 5.25 -30.26
C ARG A 382 14.89 4.77 -31.60
N PRO A 383 15.45 5.18 -32.76
CA PRO A 383 15.08 4.62 -34.05
C PRO A 383 15.07 3.08 -34.02
N LEU A 384 13.97 2.47 -34.45
CA LEU A 384 13.79 1.02 -34.40
C LEU A 384 14.16 0.39 -35.75
N THR A 385 15.08 -0.56 -35.74
CA THR A 385 15.50 -1.34 -36.92
C THR A 385 14.92 -2.75 -36.94
N ALA A 386 14.34 -3.20 -35.83
CA ALA A 386 13.70 -4.49 -35.67
C ALA A 386 12.53 -4.40 -34.67
N THR A 387 11.63 -5.40 -34.71
CA THR A 387 10.52 -5.53 -33.76
C THR A 387 11.03 -5.47 -32.32
N MET A 388 10.39 -4.65 -31.48
CA MET A 388 10.81 -4.41 -30.10
C MET A 388 9.64 -4.70 -29.14
N VAL A 389 9.93 -5.46 -28.08
CA VAL A 389 9.02 -5.58 -26.93
C VAL A 389 9.38 -4.49 -25.93
N VAL A 390 8.37 -3.74 -25.49
CA VAL A 390 8.51 -2.66 -24.54
C VAL A 390 7.75 -3.03 -23.27
N THR A 391 8.45 -3.01 -22.13
CA THR A 391 7.89 -3.28 -20.81
C THR A 391 7.82 -1.98 -20.02
N LEU A 392 6.63 -1.62 -19.55
CA LEU A 392 6.47 -0.61 -18.49
C LEU A 392 6.45 -1.35 -17.16
N SER A 393 7.43 -1.07 -16.30
CA SER A 393 7.51 -1.60 -14.94
C SER A 393 7.34 -0.47 -13.94
N CYS A 394 6.42 -0.61 -13.00
CA CYS A 394 6.15 0.40 -11.99
C CYS A 394 6.15 -0.22 -10.59
N SER A 395 6.80 0.43 -9.64
CA SER A 395 6.88 0.04 -8.24
C SER A 395 6.15 1.05 -7.37
N GLY A 396 5.54 0.59 -6.30
CA GLY A 396 4.91 1.45 -5.30
C GLY A 396 4.89 0.82 -3.92
N PRO A 397 4.23 1.47 -2.95
CA PRO A 397 4.34 1.12 -1.54
C PRO A 397 3.95 -0.33 -1.22
N ASP A 398 2.99 -0.90 -1.96
CA ASP A 398 2.51 -2.27 -1.76
C ASP A 398 2.84 -3.22 -2.92
N GLY A 399 3.91 -2.95 -3.68
CA GLY A 399 4.49 -3.95 -4.60
C GLY A 399 5.02 -3.41 -5.93
N SER A 400 4.87 -4.20 -7.00
CA SER A 400 5.22 -3.77 -8.35
C SER A 400 4.26 -4.38 -9.37
N VAL A 401 4.10 -3.69 -10.50
CA VAL A 401 3.27 -4.10 -11.64
C VAL A 401 4.07 -3.90 -12.92
N SER A 402 3.88 -4.77 -13.91
CA SER A 402 4.48 -4.61 -15.23
C SER A 402 3.50 -4.94 -16.34
N VAL A 403 3.57 -4.19 -17.44
CA VAL A 403 2.77 -4.42 -18.66
C VAL A 403 3.69 -4.40 -19.87
N GLN A 404 3.53 -5.37 -20.77
CA GLN A 404 4.35 -5.49 -21.99
C GLN A 404 3.51 -5.23 -23.24
N LYS A 405 4.08 -4.55 -24.23
CA LYS A 405 3.53 -4.40 -25.59
C LYS A 405 4.61 -4.52 -26.65
N THR A 406 4.23 -4.96 -27.84
CA THR A 406 5.15 -5.18 -28.96
C THR A 406 4.95 -4.11 -30.04
N ILE A 407 6.06 -3.56 -30.56
CA ILE A 407 6.09 -2.67 -31.72
C ILE A 407 6.72 -3.44 -32.88
N SER A 408 5.98 -3.64 -33.97
CA SER A 408 6.53 -4.22 -35.20
C SER A 408 7.21 -3.16 -36.08
N VAL A 409 8.32 -3.51 -36.74
CA VAL A 409 8.97 -2.63 -37.71
C VAL A 409 8.55 -3.00 -39.13
N ALA A 410 7.77 -2.14 -39.78
CA ALA A 410 7.36 -2.32 -41.15
C ALA A 410 8.56 -2.10 -42.08
N GLY A 411 8.96 -3.16 -42.80
CA GLY A 411 10.06 -3.14 -43.77
C GLY A 411 11.40 -3.73 -43.29
N GLY A 412 11.48 -4.23 -42.05
CA GLY A 412 12.64 -5.02 -41.58
C GLY A 412 12.49 -6.49 -41.97
N SER A 413 13.49 -7.07 -42.62
CA SER A 413 13.55 -8.51 -42.92
C SER A 413 13.36 -9.32 -41.63
N GLY A 414 12.28 -10.10 -41.55
CA GLY A 414 11.92 -10.89 -40.36
C GLY A 414 12.89 -12.04 -40.05
N PRO A 415 12.78 -12.67 -38.87
CA PRO A 415 13.51 -13.88 -38.55
C PRO A 415 13.03 -15.03 -39.45
N VAL A 416 13.99 -15.81 -39.95
CA VAL A 416 13.76 -16.94 -40.85
C VAL A 416 12.91 -18.00 -40.14
N GLU A 417 11.72 -18.25 -40.70
CA GLU A 417 10.85 -19.37 -40.37
C GLU A 417 11.50 -20.66 -40.88
N GLY A 418 12.07 -21.48 -39.97
CA GLY A 418 12.73 -22.72 -40.36
C GLY A 418 13.57 -23.37 -39.25
N ALA A 419 12.94 -23.79 -38.15
CA ALA A 419 13.53 -24.80 -37.26
C ALA A 419 12.41 -25.65 -36.63
N THR A 420 12.43 -26.94 -36.95
CA THR A 420 11.54 -27.99 -36.45
C THR A 420 11.60 -28.08 -34.91
N PRO A 421 10.47 -28.29 -34.19
CA PRO A 421 10.49 -28.44 -32.74
C PRO A 421 11.27 -29.71 -32.32
N PRO A 422 12.07 -29.69 -31.23
CA PRO A 422 12.64 -30.91 -30.67
C PRO A 422 11.55 -31.81 -30.08
N ALA A 423 11.76 -33.12 -30.20
CA ALA A 423 10.84 -34.18 -29.79
C ALA A 423 10.50 -34.16 -28.28
N ALA A 424 9.26 -34.56 -27.97
CA ALA A 424 8.74 -34.72 -26.62
C ALA A 424 9.54 -35.77 -25.82
N VAL A 425 9.95 -35.41 -24.60
CA VAL A 425 10.58 -36.32 -23.64
C VAL A 425 9.47 -37.00 -22.83
N SER A 426 9.32 -38.32 -22.96
CA SER A 426 8.49 -39.13 -22.06
C SER A 426 9.34 -39.66 -20.90
N ILE A 427 8.91 -39.42 -19.66
CA ILE A 427 9.52 -40.02 -18.46
C ILE A 427 8.41 -40.61 -17.59
N THR A 428 8.61 -41.86 -17.19
CA THR A 428 7.75 -42.59 -16.25
C THR A 428 8.52 -42.76 -14.94
N PRO A 429 8.18 -42.06 -13.85
CA PRO A 429 8.75 -42.33 -12.53
C PRO A 429 7.73 -42.97 -11.57
N PRO A 430 8.11 -43.95 -10.72
CA PRO A 430 7.35 -44.26 -9.53
C PRO A 430 7.87 -43.44 -8.32
N LEU A 431 6.96 -43.18 -7.37
CA LEU A 431 7.17 -42.75 -5.97
C LEU A 431 7.35 -41.26 -5.63
N MET A 432 6.26 -40.70 -5.06
CA MET A 432 6.21 -39.85 -3.85
C MET A 432 7.39 -38.89 -3.61
N GLY A 433 7.16 -37.62 -3.97
CA GLY A 433 7.94 -36.49 -3.46
C GLY A 433 9.10 -36.08 -4.35
N VAL A 434 8.97 -34.87 -4.91
CA VAL A 434 10.03 -34.08 -5.53
C VAL A 434 10.57 -34.65 -6.85
N ALA A 435 10.06 -34.15 -7.98
CA ALA A 435 10.52 -34.53 -9.32
C ALA A 435 11.53 -33.51 -9.88
N ASN A 436 12.66 -33.99 -10.39
CA ASN A 436 13.62 -33.21 -11.16
C ASN A 436 13.25 -33.29 -12.65
N ILE A 437 12.58 -32.25 -13.15
CA ILE A 437 11.86 -32.30 -14.43
C ILE A 437 12.67 -31.74 -15.60
N VAL A 438 13.86 -31.20 -15.33
CA VAL A 438 14.78 -30.67 -16.35
C VAL A 438 16.15 -31.31 -16.17
N PRO A 439 16.58 -32.19 -17.10
CA PRO A 439 17.94 -32.72 -17.11
C PRO A 439 18.95 -31.57 -17.19
N GLY A 440 19.85 -31.46 -16.20
CA GLY A 440 20.85 -30.39 -16.09
C GLY A 440 20.47 -29.22 -15.15
N LEU A 441 19.20 -29.03 -14.79
CA LEU A 441 18.79 -28.00 -13.81
C LEU A 441 19.00 -28.48 -12.36
N ALA A 442 18.96 -29.80 -12.13
CA ALA A 442 19.30 -30.42 -10.85
C ALA A 442 20.80 -30.29 -10.50
N GLU A 443 21.65 -30.13 -11.53
CA GLU A 443 23.10 -30.01 -11.40
C GLU A 443 23.64 -28.61 -11.77
N ALA A 444 22.77 -27.62 -12.02
CA ALA A 444 23.19 -26.31 -12.53
C ALA A 444 24.25 -25.67 -11.60
N VAL A 445 25.52 -25.81 -11.99
CA VAL A 445 26.70 -25.26 -11.30
C VAL A 445 26.74 -23.73 -11.37
N ASP A 446 25.75 -23.11 -12.02
CA ASP A 446 25.66 -21.67 -12.20
C ASP A 446 25.18 -20.96 -10.91
N PRO A 447 26.08 -20.22 -10.22
CA PRO A 447 25.73 -19.51 -8.99
C PRO A 447 24.78 -18.31 -9.24
N ALA A 448 24.59 -17.89 -10.49
CA ALA A 448 23.75 -16.76 -10.86
C ALA A 448 22.23 -17.04 -10.72
N VAL A 449 21.80 -18.30 -10.69
CA VAL A 449 20.37 -18.63 -10.54
C VAL A 449 19.95 -18.49 -9.07
N TYR A 450 19.07 -17.54 -8.79
CA TYR A 450 18.57 -17.28 -7.44
C TYR A 450 17.15 -17.82 -7.19
N LYS A 451 16.36 -18.09 -8.24
CA LYS A 451 14.98 -18.58 -8.12
C LYS A 451 14.53 -19.35 -9.38
N VAL A 452 13.70 -20.38 -9.19
CA VAL A 452 12.97 -21.06 -10.27
C VAL A 452 11.47 -21.07 -9.96
N GLY A 453 10.64 -20.69 -10.92
CA GLY A 453 9.17 -20.71 -10.85
C GLY A 453 8.55 -21.71 -11.81
N TYR A 454 7.46 -22.35 -11.40
CA TYR A 454 6.69 -23.33 -12.16
C TYR A 454 5.28 -22.79 -12.38
N TYR A 455 4.84 -22.79 -13.64
CA TYR A 455 3.56 -22.21 -14.07
C TYR A 455 2.82 -23.18 -14.99
N LYS A 456 1.49 -23.16 -14.98
CA LYS A 456 0.64 -23.84 -15.97
C LYS A 456 -0.01 -22.78 -16.84
N GLY A 457 0.49 -22.61 -18.07
CA GLY A 457 0.19 -21.40 -18.86
C GLY A 457 0.74 -20.16 -18.14
N ASP A 458 -0.17 -19.25 -17.77
CA ASP A 458 0.13 -18.03 -17.00
C ASP A 458 -0.11 -18.20 -15.49
N ASP A 459 -0.76 -19.28 -15.07
CA ASP A 459 -1.11 -19.52 -13.67
C ASP A 459 0.11 -20.01 -12.88
N PHE A 460 0.39 -19.34 -11.74
CA PHE A 460 1.47 -19.71 -10.84
C PHE A 460 1.14 -20.96 -10.03
N ILE A 461 2.05 -21.94 -10.02
CA ILE A 461 1.92 -23.16 -9.22
C ILE A 461 2.81 -23.07 -7.98
N PHE A 462 4.11 -22.84 -8.19
CA PHE A 462 5.12 -22.95 -7.14
C PHE A 462 6.42 -22.27 -7.57
N SER A 463 7.24 -21.85 -6.61
CA SER A 463 8.62 -21.44 -6.85
C SER A 463 9.53 -21.89 -5.74
N THR A 464 10.80 -22.13 -6.06
CA THR A 464 11.83 -22.47 -5.08
C THR A 464 13.10 -21.68 -5.32
N THR A 465 13.76 -21.32 -4.22
CA THR A 465 15.11 -20.75 -4.18
C THR A 465 16.12 -21.75 -3.62
N GLN A 466 15.65 -22.92 -3.15
CA GLN A 466 16.49 -23.98 -2.56
C GLN A 466 16.92 -24.98 -3.64
N ARG A 467 18.21 -25.33 -3.61
CA ARG A 467 18.81 -26.33 -4.52
C ARG A 467 18.71 -27.74 -3.91
N PRO A 468 18.43 -28.78 -4.71
CA PRO A 468 18.04 -28.73 -6.12
C PRO A 468 16.67 -28.08 -6.30
N PHE A 469 16.50 -27.27 -7.36
CA PHE A 469 15.31 -26.44 -7.61
C PHE A 469 14.09 -27.27 -8.04
N ALA A 470 13.71 -28.26 -7.24
CA ALA A 470 12.78 -29.30 -7.62
C ALA A 470 11.32 -28.92 -7.37
N LEU A 471 10.42 -29.56 -8.12
CA LEU A 471 8.99 -29.32 -8.02
C LEU A 471 8.33 -30.29 -7.03
N ASP A 472 7.53 -29.73 -6.13
CA ASP A 472 6.59 -30.49 -5.29
C ASP A 472 5.34 -30.85 -6.10
N THR A 473 5.28 -32.09 -6.60
CA THR A 473 4.21 -32.59 -7.47
C THR A 473 2.89 -32.85 -6.75
N THR A 474 2.86 -32.84 -5.41
CA THR A 474 1.61 -32.96 -4.63
C THR A 474 0.66 -31.78 -4.84
N ARG A 475 1.19 -30.68 -5.39
CA ARG A 475 0.45 -29.46 -5.74
C ARG A 475 -0.27 -29.54 -7.08
N LEU A 476 -0.08 -30.63 -7.83
CA LEU A 476 -0.70 -30.85 -9.12
C LEU A 476 -1.72 -31.99 -9.02
N ALA A 477 -2.83 -31.90 -9.76
CA ALA A 477 -3.77 -33.01 -9.85
C ALA A 477 -3.19 -34.17 -10.67
N ASP A 478 -3.68 -35.39 -10.48
CA ASP A 478 -3.28 -36.56 -11.28
C ASP A 478 -3.64 -36.34 -12.76
N GLY A 479 -2.72 -36.64 -13.68
CA GLY A 479 -2.88 -36.45 -15.12
C GLY A 479 -1.70 -35.77 -15.80
N GLU A 480 -1.83 -35.51 -17.10
CA GLU A 480 -0.82 -34.83 -17.92
C GLU A 480 -0.83 -33.31 -17.67
N HIS A 481 0.35 -32.72 -17.58
CA HIS A 481 0.55 -31.28 -17.42
C HIS A 481 1.68 -30.81 -18.32
N THR A 482 1.45 -29.70 -19.03
CA THR A 482 2.50 -28.91 -19.66
C THR A 482 2.74 -27.67 -18.80
N LEU A 483 3.94 -27.58 -18.24
CA LEU A 483 4.36 -26.48 -17.38
C LEU A 483 5.37 -25.58 -18.08
N ARG A 484 5.33 -24.30 -17.74
CA ARG A 484 6.40 -23.35 -18.01
C ARG A 484 7.29 -23.27 -16.78
N VAL A 485 8.54 -23.70 -16.94
CA VAL A 485 9.59 -23.57 -15.93
C VAL A 485 10.35 -22.28 -16.24
N HIS A 486 10.38 -21.36 -15.29
CA HIS A 486 10.94 -20.03 -15.43
C HIS A 486 12.13 -19.89 -14.48
N VAL A 487 13.31 -19.60 -15.02
CA VAL A 487 14.58 -19.48 -14.30
C VAL A 487 14.95 -18.01 -14.19
N TYR A 488 15.26 -17.57 -12.97
CA TYR A 488 15.58 -16.18 -12.67
C TYR A 488 17.05 -16.07 -12.24
N TYR A 489 17.78 -15.19 -12.91
CA TYR A 489 19.19 -14.91 -12.68
C TYR A 489 19.37 -13.63 -11.83
N ASP A 490 20.47 -13.56 -11.08
CA ASP A 490 20.83 -12.49 -10.15
C ASP A 490 21.12 -11.15 -10.87
N ASP A 491 21.55 -11.21 -12.12
CA ASP A 491 21.71 -10.07 -13.03
C ASP A 491 20.36 -9.49 -13.54
N GLY A 492 19.25 -10.09 -13.11
CA GLY A 492 17.90 -9.67 -13.46
C GLY A 492 17.41 -10.20 -14.80
N THR A 493 18.19 -11.01 -15.50
CA THR A 493 17.72 -11.75 -16.67
C THR A 493 16.88 -12.96 -16.26
N ASP A 494 16.05 -13.41 -17.18
CA ASP A 494 15.25 -14.60 -17.00
C ASP A 494 15.16 -15.43 -18.28
N ALA A 495 14.94 -16.72 -18.10
CA ALA A 495 14.73 -17.67 -19.19
C ALA A 495 13.57 -18.58 -18.84
N TYR A 496 12.87 -19.13 -19.84
CA TYR A 496 11.86 -20.14 -19.58
C TYR A 496 11.87 -21.27 -20.60
N GLN A 497 11.36 -22.42 -20.17
CA GLN A 497 11.17 -23.59 -21.01
C GLN A 497 9.82 -24.25 -20.71
N LEU A 498 9.18 -24.81 -21.74
CA LEU A 498 7.99 -25.65 -21.57
C LEU A 498 8.39 -27.11 -21.35
N VAL A 499 7.79 -27.75 -20.36
CA VAL A 499 8.04 -29.14 -19.98
C VAL A 499 6.70 -29.86 -19.84
N SER A 500 6.53 -30.97 -20.53
CA SER A 500 5.34 -31.82 -20.37
C SER A 500 5.66 -33.02 -19.48
N MET A 501 4.76 -33.36 -18.57
CA MET A 501 4.90 -34.47 -17.63
C MET A 501 3.55 -35.01 -17.17
N ARG A 502 3.53 -36.26 -16.70
CA ARG A 502 2.38 -36.86 -16.03
C ARG A 502 2.57 -36.92 -14.53
N VAL A 503 1.57 -36.48 -13.77
CA VAL A 503 1.54 -36.53 -12.30
C VAL A 503 0.57 -37.62 -11.83
N SER A 504 0.95 -38.37 -10.79
CA SER A 504 0.09 -39.35 -10.12
C SER A 504 0.36 -39.32 -8.61
N ASN A 505 -0.55 -38.75 -7.84
CA ASN A 505 -0.49 -38.60 -6.38
C ASN A 505 -1.38 -39.61 -5.64
N THR A 506 -2.14 -40.45 -6.36
CA THR A 506 -2.77 -41.63 -5.78
C THR A 506 -1.71 -42.68 -5.44
N PRO A 507 -1.64 -43.19 -4.20
CA PRO A 507 -0.86 -44.39 -3.90
C PRO A 507 -1.44 -45.53 -4.73
N GLU A 508 -0.60 -46.23 -5.49
CA GLU A 508 -0.98 -47.53 -6.04
C GLU A 508 -1.38 -48.42 -4.85
N SER A 509 -2.69 -48.62 -4.65
CA SER A 509 -3.12 -49.85 -4.02
C SER A 509 -2.69 -50.96 -4.97
N LEU A 510 -1.92 -51.94 -4.49
CA LEU A 510 -1.69 -53.21 -5.18
C LEU A 510 -3.05 -53.88 -5.41
N ALA A 511 -3.75 -53.48 -6.47
CA ALA A 511 -4.91 -54.15 -6.99
C ALA A 511 -4.39 -55.18 -8.00
N VAL A 512 -4.43 -56.43 -7.55
CA VAL A 512 -4.35 -57.64 -8.37
C VAL A 512 -5.08 -57.39 -9.69
N GLY A 513 -4.37 -57.58 -10.81
CA GLY A 513 -4.87 -57.32 -12.14
C GLY A 513 -6.21 -58.01 -12.41
N GLN A 514 -7.24 -57.21 -12.72
CA GLN A 514 -8.36 -57.68 -13.49
C GLN A 514 -8.03 -57.52 -14.97
N ALA A 515 -7.78 -58.67 -15.59
CA ALA A 515 -7.49 -58.84 -17.00
C ALA A 515 -8.54 -58.15 -17.87
N ALA A 516 -8.06 -57.37 -18.84
CA ALA A 516 -8.82 -57.11 -20.06
C ALA A 516 -9.04 -58.45 -20.77
N LEU A 517 -10.31 -58.84 -20.89
CA LEU A 517 -10.74 -59.95 -21.72
C LEU A 517 -10.38 -59.66 -23.17
N LEU A 518 -9.32 -60.29 -23.68
CA LEU A 518 -9.15 -60.54 -25.10
C LEU A 518 -9.68 -61.95 -25.41
N PRO A 519 -10.31 -62.14 -26.58
CA PRO A 519 -11.03 -63.36 -26.90
C PRO A 519 -10.10 -64.57 -26.99
N ALA A 520 -10.62 -65.72 -26.57
CA ALA A 520 -9.99 -67.02 -26.77
C ALA A 520 -9.73 -67.22 -28.26
N ASP A 521 -8.46 -67.36 -28.64
CA ASP A 521 -7.97 -68.46 -29.46
C ASP A 521 -6.50 -68.22 -29.85
N THR A 522 -5.76 -69.33 -29.95
CA THR A 522 -4.39 -69.49 -30.46
C THR A 522 -3.22 -69.35 -29.47
N VAL A 523 -2.99 -70.43 -28.71
CA VAL A 523 -1.65 -70.81 -28.24
C VAL A 523 -1.05 -71.83 -29.23
N PRO A 524 0.19 -71.62 -29.71
CA PRO A 524 1.06 -72.73 -30.09
C PRO A 524 2.24 -72.88 -29.11
N PRO A 525 2.64 -74.13 -28.77
CA PRO A 525 3.55 -74.42 -27.66
C PRO A 525 4.98 -74.70 -28.13
N TYR A 526 6.01 -74.12 -27.47
CA TYR A 526 7.37 -74.66 -27.54
C TYR A 526 8.13 -74.51 -26.20
N ILE A 527 8.25 -75.66 -25.50
CA ILE A 527 9.46 -76.27 -24.87
C ILE A 527 10.24 -75.43 -23.83
N VAL A 528 10.25 -75.72 -22.52
CA VAL A 528 10.77 -76.89 -21.75
C VAL A 528 12.30 -76.91 -21.56
N ALA A 529 12.74 -77.07 -20.28
CA ALA A 529 14.00 -77.68 -19.81
C ALA A 529 15.33 -76.89 -19.96
N LEU A 530 16.40 -77.02 -19.13
CA LEU A 530 16.80 -77.95 -18.06
C LEU A 530 18.05 -77.41 -17.31
N LEU A 531 18.19 -77.90 -16.08
CA LEU A 531 19.37 -78.09 -15.18
C LEU A 531 20.81 -77.81 -15.68
N GLY A 532 21.68 -77.36 -14.76
CA GLY A 532 23.14 -77.58 -14.89
C GLY A 532 24.05 -76.89 -13.86
N ALA A 533 24.47 -77.66 -12.85
CA ALA A 533 25.74 -77.67 -12.09
C ALA A 533 26.72 -76.46 -12.09
N GLY A 534 27.27 -76.15 -10.90
CA GLY A 534 28.56 -75.45 -10.75
C GLY A 534 28.91 -75.16 -9.29
N VAL A 535 30.09 -75.58 -8.84
CA VAL A 535 30.48 -75.83 -7.45
C VAL A 535 31.94 -75.32 -7.24
N VAL A 536 32.23 -74.77 -6.05
CA VAL A 536 33.54 -74.46 -5.37
C VAL A 536 34.41 -73.25 -5.80
N VAL A 537 34.81 -72.42 -4.82
CA VAL A 537 36.20 -72.24 -4.26
C VAL A 537 36.45 -70.84 -3.65
N CYS A 538 36.68 -70.85 -2.32
CA CYS A 538 37.64 -70.13 -1.45
C CYS A 538 37.90 -68.60 -1.57
N ALA A 539 38.34 -67.87 -0.55
CA ALA A 539 38.44 -68.00 0.92
C ALA A 539 39.11 -66.70 1.45
N ALA A 540 38.81 -66.32 2.70
CA ALA A 540 39.75 -65.95 3.79
C ALA A 540 39.23 -64.81 4.69
N GLY A 541 39.08 -65.09 6.00
CA GLY A 541 38.86 -64.07 7.04
C GLY A 541 38.14 -64.52 8.32
N MET A 542 38.66 -65.53 9.03
CA MET A 542 38.41 -65.85 10.47
C MET A 542 38.82 -64.67 11.40
N ALA A 543 38.57 -64.55 12.71
CA ALA A 543 37.68 -65.11 13.75
C ALA A 543 38.05 -64.43 15.11
N VAL A 544 37.06 -64.22 15.99
CA VAL A 544 37.02 -64.46 17.47
C VAL A 544 37.98 -63.73 18.45
N VAL A 545 37.39 -63.20 19.54
CA VAL A 545 37.58 -63.44 21.02
C VAL A 545 36.82 -62.27 21.71
N GLY A 546 35.88 -62.36 22.65
CA GLY A 546 35.55 -63.33 23.70
C GLY A 546 35.84 -62.71 25.07
N TRP A 547 34.82 -62.43 25.90
CA TRP A 547 34.73 -62.72 27.35
C TRP A 547 33.49 -62.06 28.01
N ARG A 548 32.98 -62.72 29.04
CA ARG A 548 31.70 -62.50 29.74
C ARG A 548 31.97 -62.61 31.25
N TRP A 549 31.31 -61.81 32.09
CA TRP A 549 30.88 -62.01 33.50
C TRP A 549 30.48 -60.63 34.08
N SER A 550 29.50 -60.40 34.97
CA SER A 550 28.61 -61.20 35.84
C SER A 550 27.49 -60.27 36.42
N HIS A 551 26.30 -60.83 36.72
CA HIS A 551 25.13 -60.25 37.43
C HIS A 551 25.39 -60.03 38.95
N PRO A 552 24.42 -59.73 39.89
CA PRO A 552 22.97 -59.39 39.86
C PRO A 552 22.64 -58.14 40.76
N GLY A 553 21.43 -57.62 41.02
CA GLY A 553 20.04 -57.98 40.74
C GLY A 553 19.06 -57.13 41.58
N HIS A 554 17.78 -57.46 41.41
CA HIS A 554 16.68 -57.42 42.40
C HIS A 554 15.95 -56.12 42.81
N HIS A 555 14.62 -56.20 42.57
CA HIS A 555 13.47 -55.61 43.29
C HIS A 555 13.32 -54.07 43.26
N GLY A 556 12.15 -53.47 43.09
CA GLY A 556 10.78 -53.95 43.10
C GLY A 556 9.87 -52.83 43.63
N LEU A 557 8.81 -52.52 42.86
CA LEU A 557 7.49 -52.07 43.33
C LEU A 557 7.29 -50.72 44.05
N ARG A 558 6.37 -49.95 43.44
CA ARG A 558 5.17 -49.26 43.99
C ARG A 558 5.24 -47.77 44.38
N ARG A 559 4.46 -47.02 43.58
CA ARG A 559 3.34 -46.10 43.93
C ARG A 559 3.49 -45.21 45.19
N ARG A 560 3.36 -43.89 45.03
CA ARG A 560 2.12 -43.08 45.22
C ARG A 560 2.46 -41.57 45.25
N LYS A 561 1.51 -40.78 44.71
CA LYS A 561 1.03 -39.42 45.11
C LYS A 561 1.96 -38.55 45.98
N LEU A 562 2.12 -37.28 45.62
CA LEU A 562 1.37 -36.16 46.24
C LEU A 562 1.59 -34.84 45.50
N ALA A 563 0.63 -33.93 45.71
CA ALA A 563 0.48 -32.59 45.17
C ALA A 563 1.28 -31.52 45.95
N TYR A 564 1.04 -30.25 45.57
CA TYR A 564 1.46 -28.94 46.13
C TYR A 564 2.72 -28.35 45.45
N TYR A 565 2.76 -27.10 44.98
CA TYR A 565 1.93 -25.90 45.22
C TYR A 565 1.55 -25.20 43.91
#